data_AF-A0A354YUJ1-F1
#
_entry.id   AF-A0A354YUJ1-F1
#
_cell.length_a   1.000
_cell.length_b   1.000
_cell.length_c   1.000
_cell.angle_alpha   90.00
_cell.angle_beta   90.00
_cell.angle_gamma   90.00
#
_symmetry.space_group_name_H-M   'P 1'
#
loop_
_entity.id
_entity.type
_entity.pdbx_description
1 polymer ?
#
loop_
_entity_poly.entity_id
_entity_poly.type
_entity_poly.pdbx_seq_one_letter_code
_entity_poly.pdbx_strand_id
1 'polypeptide(L)'
;HGNKRLEGQISALIIAYFSIPKSASKRKRQAMLDGQIRPTKKPDWDNIGKIICDSLNKLAYDDDSGIVDGTVKKYYSDNPRVEVYLTEAS
;
A
#
# COMPACT_ATOMS: atom_id res chain seq x y z
N HIS A 1 -8.82 22.45 -13.29
CA HIS A 1 -8.07 21.49 -12.46
C HIS A 1 -8.07 20.15 -13.16
N GLY A 2 -6.95 19.77 -13.77
CA GLY A 2 -6.76 18.42 -14.31
C GLY A 2 -5.68 17.78 -13.48
N ASN A 3 -6.00 16.73 -12.73
CA ASN A 3 -4.97 15.93 -12.08
C ASN A 3 -4.09 15.38 -13.20
N LYS A 4 -2.81 15.77 -13.21
CA LYS A 4 -1.84 15.22 -14.16
C LYS A 4 -1.81 13.71 -13.92
N ARG A 5 -2.18 12.93 -14.93
CA ARG A 5 -2.05 11.47 -14.93
C ARG A 5 -0.60 11.13 -15.25
N LEU A 6 -0.15 10.00 -14.72
CA LEU A 6 1.11 9.39 -15.13
C LEU A 6 0.89 8.67 -16.46
N GLU A 7 1.89 8.77 -17.32
CA GLU A 7 1.90 8.15 -18.65
C GLU A 7 3.08 7.16 -18.77
N GLY A 8 2.98 6.21 -19.70
CA GLY A 8 4.04 5.24 -19.94
C GLY A 8 4.14 4.15 -18.86
N GLN A 9 5.37 3.72 -18.57
CA GLN A 9 5.64 2.68 -17.58
C GLN A 9 5.60 3.25 -16.17
N ILE A 10 4.89 2.61 -15.25
CA ILE A 10 4.66 3.11 -13.88
C ILE A 10 5.15 2.08 -12.86
N SER A 11 5.81 2.56 -11.81
CA SER A 11 6.09 1.78 -10.59
C SER A 11 5.15 2.22 -9.45
N ALA A 12 4.61 1.25 -8.72
CA ALA A 12 3.70 1.45 -7.61
C ALA A 12 4.27 0.90 -6.30
N LEU A 13 4.43 1.76 -5.29
CA LEU A 13 4.70 1.38 -3.91
C LEU A 13 3.45 1.60 -3.06
N ILE A 14 2.90 0.52 -2.52
CA ILE A 14 1.71 0.54 -1.66
C ILE A 14 2.11 0.09 -0.26
N ILE A 15 1.84 0.92 0.74
CA ILE A 15 2.10 0.64 2.15
C ILE A 15 0.77 0.63 2.92
N ALA A 16 0.32 -0.57 3.30
CA ALA A 16 -0.89 -0.76 4.08
C ALA A 16 -0.57 -0.83 5.58
N TYR A 17 -1.07 0.13 6.35
CA TYR A 17 -0.95 0.19 7.80
C TYR A 17 -2.22 -0.33 8.48
N PHE A 18 -2.08 -1.45 9.18
CA PHE A 18 -3.14 -2.12 9.94
C PHE A 18 -3.18 -1.63 11.38
N SER A 19 -4.36 -1.67 12.00
CA SER A 19 -4.50 -1.40 13.43
C SER A 19 -3.78 -2.43 14.28
N ILE A 20 -3.12 -1.98 15.35
CA ILE A 20 -2.55 -2.88 16.36
C ILE A 20 -3.68 -3.50 17.20
N PRO A 21 -3.69 -4.83 17.41
CA PRO A 21 -4.68 -5.46 18.29
C PRO A 21 -4.61 -4.91 19.71
N LYS A 22 -5.76 -4.56 20.29
CA LYS A 22 -5.85 -4.05 21.69
C LYS A 22 -5.29 -5.03 22.73
N SER A 23 -5.29 -6.33 22.42
CA SER A 23 -4.74 -7.40 23.27
C SER A 23 -3.21 -7.55 23.17
N ALA A 24 -2.54 -6.80 22.29
CA ALA A 24 -1.09 -6.85 22.18
C ALA A 24 -0.45 -6.30 23.47
N SER A 25 0.47 -7.05 24.06
CA SER A 25 1.27 -6.56 25.19
C SER A 25 2.12 -5.36 24.77
N LYS A 26 2.53 -4.51 25.72
CA LYS A 26 3.36 -3.32 25.44
C LYS A 26 4.61 -3.64 24.61
N ARG A 27 5.29 -4.75 24.93
CA ARG A 27 6.46 -5.23 24.17
C ARG A 27 6.11 -5.63 22.74
N LYS A 28 5.04 -6.42 22.55
CA LYS A 28 4.59 -6.82 21.20
C LYS A 28 4.15 -5.62 20.38
N ARG A 29 3.43 -4.69 21.00
CA ARG A 29 2.99 -3.43 20.39
C ARG A 29 4.17 -2.61 19.88
N GLN A 30 5.22 -2.44 20.68
CA GLN A 30 6.42 -1.73 20.24
C GLN A 30 7.09 -2.43 19.04
N ALA A 31 7.27 -3.76 19.12
CA ALA A 31 7.82 -4.53 18.01
C ALA A 31 6.96 -4.47 16.72
N MET A 32 5.64 -4.30 16.85
CA MET A 32 4.73 -4.07 15.70
C MET A 32 4.92 -2.69 15.09
N LEU A 33 5.08 -1.64 15.91
CA LEU A 33 5.36 -0.27 15.46
C LEU A 33 6.74 -0.16 14.79
N ASP A 34 7.73 -0.84 15.34
CA ASP A 34 9.09 -0.88 14.81
C ASP A 34 9.21 -1.78 13.56
N GLY A 35 8.10 -2.38 13.11
CA GLY A 35 8.07 -3.23 11.92
C GLY A 35 8.76 -4.59 12.08
N GLN A 36 9.15 -4.98 13.30
CA GLN A 36 9.73 -6.29 13.60
C GLN A 36 8.66 -7.40 13.55
N ILE A 37 7.43 -7.08 13.99
CA ILE A 37 6.26 -7.93 13.84
C ILE A 37 5.36 -7.33 12.75
N ARG A 38 5.03 -8.13 11.73
CA ARG A 38 4.23 -7.70 10.57
C ARG A 38 2.83 -8.29 10.58
N PRO A 39 1.81 -7.63 10.00
CA PRO A 39 0.49 -8.19 9.85
C PRO A 39 0.50 -9.36 8.86
N THR A 40 0.02 -10.52 9.30
CA THR A 40 -0.10 -11.74 8.49
C THR A 40 -1.56 -12.12 8.19
N LYS A 41 -2.53 -11.32 8.65
CA LYS A 41 -3.97 -11.53 8.42
C LYS A 41 -4.43 -10.90 7.11
N LYS A 42 -5.59 -11.33 6.59
CA LYS A 42 -6.25 -10.76 5.40
C LYS A 42 -6.52 -9.24 5.55
N PRO A 43 -6.66 -8.48 4.44
CA PRO A 43 -6.42 -8.92 3.06
C PRO A 43 -4.94 -9.26 2.81
N ASP A 44 -4.70 -10.15 1.86
CA ASP A 44 -3.36 -10.51 1.40
C ASP A 44 -2.73 -9.38 0.59
N TRP A 45 -1.43 -9.46 0.35
CA TRP A 45 -0.68 -8.40 -0.33
C TRP A 45 -1.17 -8.15 -1.77
N ASP A 46 -1.56 -9.22 -2.48
CA ASP A 46 -2.06 -9.19 -3.86
C ASP A 46 -3.45 -8.56 -3.92
N ASN A 47 -4.33 -8.91 -3.00
CA ASN A 47 -5.66 -8.30 -2.88
C ASN A 47 -5.58 -6.80 -2.57
N ILE A 48 -4.65 -6.39 -1.70
CA ILE A 48 -4.38 -4.98 -1.42
C ILE A 48 -3.90 -4.28 -2.69
N GLY A 49 -2.89 -4.85 -3.36
CA GLY A 49 -2.34 -4.30 -4.60
C GLY A 49 -3.42 -4.11 -5.65
N LYS A 50 -4.18 -5.18 -5.93
CA LYS A 50 -5.26 -5.18 -6.91
C LYS A 50 -6.31 -4.11 -6.63
N ILE A 51 -6.90 -4.08 -5.43
CA ILE A 51 -7.98 -3.14 -5.11
C ILE A 51 -7.50 -1.69 -5.23
N ILE A 52 -6.27 -1.40 -4.80
CA ILE A 52 -5.71 -0.05 -4.89
C ILE A 52 -5.44 0.33 -6.36
N CYS A 53 -4.83 -0.55 -7.15
CA CYS A 53 -4.57 -0.29 -8.56
C CYS A 53 -5.88 -0.13 -9.36
N ASP A 54 -6.87 -0.99 -9.12
CA ASP A 54 -8.21 -0.90 -9.73
C ASP A 54 -8.87 0.44 -9.38
N SER A 55 -8.74 0.89 -8.12
CA SER A 55 -9.37 2.14 -7.65
C SER A 55 -8.71 3.40 -8.21
N LEU A 56 -7.42 3.34 -8.55
CA LEU A 56 -6.67 4.45 -9.12
C LEU A 56 -6.70 4.47 -10.65
N ASN A 57 -7.19 3.39 -11.27
CA ASN A 57 -7.35 3.31 -12.71
C ASN A 57 -8.27 4.43 -13.23
N LYS A 58 -7.86 5.08 -14.33
CA LYS A 58 -8.48 6.27 -14.94
C LYS A 58 -8.49 7.52 -14.06
N LEU A 59 -7.94 7.47 -12.85
CA LEU A 59 -7.78 8.62 -11.96
C LEU A 59 -6.32 9.10 -11.93
N ALA A 60 -5.39 8.18 -11.69
CA ALA A 60 -3.95 8.46 -11.60
C ALA A 60 -3.18 8.11 -12.88
N TYR A 61 -3.67 7.16 -13.66
CA TYR A 61 -3.14 6.67 -14.94
C TYR A 61 -4.30 6.16 -15.81
N ASP A 62 -4.07 5.93 -17.09
CA ASP A 62 -5.15 5.57 -18.03
C ASP A 62 -5.57 4.10 -17.95
N ASP A 63 -4.62 3.20 -17.72
CA ASP A 63 -4.86 1.76 -17.55
C ASP A 63 -3.86 1.15 -16.56
N ASP A 64 -4.31 0.19 -15.74
CA ASP A 64 -3.45 -0.48 -14.75
C ASP A 64 -2.42 -1.40 -15.41
N SER A 65 -2.62 -1.76 -16.68
CA SER A 65 -1.64 -2.40 -17.55
C SER A 65 -0.32 -1.61 -17.69
N GLY A 66 -0.32 -0.30 -17.42
CA GLY A 66 0.89 0.53 -17.38
C GLY A 66 1.74 0.35 -16.12
N ILE A 67 1.23 -0.31 -15.07
CA ILE A 67 2.01 -0.64 -13.87
C ILE A 67 2.90 -1.84 -14.16
N VAL A 68 4.19 -1.57 -14.37
CA VAL A 68 5.19 -2.59 -14.72
C VAL A 68 5.99 -3.08 -13.51
N ASP A 69 5.97 -2.33 -12.40
CA ASP A 69 6.61 -2.69 -11.14
C ASP A 69 5.67 -2.39 -9.96
N GLY A 70 5.52 -3.35 -9.05
CA GLY A 70 4.62 -3.22 -7.90
C GLY A 70 5.20 -3.79 -6.62
N THR A 71 5.23 -2.98 -5.56
CA THR A 71 5.64 -3.41 -4.21
C THR A 71 4.52 -3.13 -3.22
N VAL A 72 4.06 -4.17 -2.51
CA VAL A 72 3.09 -4.05 -1.42
C VAL A 72 3.71 -4.40 -0.08
N LYS A 73 3.62 -3.49 0.90
CA LYS A 73 4.15 -3.69 2.26
C LYS A 73 3.03 -3.54 3.28
N LYS A 74 2.91 -4.51 4.20
CA LYS A 74 1.91 -4.48 5.29
C LYS A 74 2.56 -4.15 6.61
N TYR A 75 2.24 -3.04 7.26
CA TYR A 75 2.78 -2.64 8.57
C TYR A 75 1.65 -2.53 9.58
N TYR A 76 2.00 -2.44 10.87
CA TYR A 76 1.06 -1.99 11.89
C TYR A 76 1.25 -0.49 12.16
N SER A 77 0.19 0.19 12.58
CA SER A 77 0.23 1.58 13.05
C SER A 77 -0.90 1.83 14.04
N ASP A 78 -0.73 2.89 14.85
CA ASP A 78 -1.80 3.47 15.64
C ASP A 78 -2.78 4.31 14.82
N ASN A 79 -2.38 4.71 13.61
CA ASN A 79 -3.24 5.39 12.65
C ASN A 79 -3.35 4.56 11.36
N PRO A 80 -4.30 3.60 11.29
CA PRO A 80 -4.48 2.73 10.13
C PRO A 80 -4.79 3.55 8.87
N ARG A 81 -4.11 3.22 7.78
CA ARG A 81 -4.20 3.93 6.49
C ARG A 81 -3.55 3.13 5.38
N VAL A 82 -3.73 3.58 4.14
CA VAL A 82 -2.93 3.10 3.01
C VAL A 82 -2.21 4.30 2.43
N GLU A 83 -0.90 4.17 2.22
CA GLU A 83 -0.08 5.15 1.50
C GLU A 83 0.26 4.56 0.13
N VAL A 84 0.14 5.37 -0.91
CA VAL A 84 0.40 4.98 -2.29
C VAL A 84 1.34 5.98 -2.92
N TYR A 85 2.43 5.49 -3.48
CA TYR A 85 3.42 6.27 -4.21
C TYR A 85 3.48 5.69 -5.63
N LEU A 86 3.27 6.55 -6.62
CA LEU A 86 3.35 6.20 -8.04
C LEU A 86 4.43 7.06 -8.69
N THR A 87 5.26 6.45 -9.52
CA THR A 87 6.32 7.13 -10.28
C THR A 87 6.40 6.58 -11.70
N GLU A 88 6.72 7.43 -12.67
CA GLU A 88 7.10 6.99 -14.02
C GLU A 88 8.43 6.22 -13.95
N ALA A 89 8.46 5.01 -14.49
CA ALA A 89 9.68 4.23 -14.66
C ALA A 89 10.45 4.78 -15.87
N SER A 90 11.74 5.03 -15.67
CA SER A 90 12.64 5.56 -16.70
C SER A 90 13.11 4.48 -17.68
#